data_AF-A0AAD1XJB4-F1
#
_entry.id   AF-A0AAD1XJB4-F1
#
_cell.length_a   1.000
_cell.length_b   1.000
_cell.length_c   1.000
_cell.angle_alpha   90.00
_cell.angle_beta   90.00
_cell.angle_gamma   90.00
#
_symmetry.space_group_name_H-M   'P 1'
#
loop_
_entity.id
_entity.type
_entity.pdbx_description
1 polymer ?
#
loop_
_entity_poly.entity_id
_entity_poly.type
_entity_poly.pdbx_seq_one_letter_code
_entity_poly.pdbx_strand_id
1 'polypeptide(L)'
;MILCCYKSGFGDDRIPRCGFRGGCVREASQQGMPCPDPSNSLTPHREINTPKVPTTSTQYLKQICPYMEGEELCCGDDQILIMYNNFKTIDSLFGDCSLCATNLKKFWCEYTCSPYQDYFVDSFEQERVEEVDFPVLIQKVRVESSVVCDLYNSCKKNPFVTSLASGQSAVGFLEFMGSNAVQTGKVKISFDFTTDPDETLYMDMYPCDLEVDGFLEGYPVKQCTCNYCETACTPVNSSAFPGFFDGFNIIVIVIVYVSLILLSVIILFIKRKWQTNSEEEDSFLDDSDGSQKHHLLNGSKESNALMLDTEDNINNTVSHGASIGKINKSSVDQSLDRSVNISK
;
A
#
# COMPACT_ATOMS: atom_id res chain seq x y z
N MET A 1 -19.15 8.25 -0.11
CA MET A 1 -20.12 8.85 -1.04
C MET A 1 -19.41 10.04 -1.67
N ILE A 2 -18.52 9.79 -2.63
CA ILE A 2 -18.82 9.58 -4.06
C ILE A 2 -19.34 10.90 -4.65
N LEU A 3 -18.42 11.61 -5.31
CA LEU A 3 -18.63 12.73 -6.21
C LEU A 3 -17.56 12.61 -7.31
N CYS A 4 -17.70 11.58 -8.15
CA CYS A 4 -16.79 11.35 -9.27
C CYS A 4 -17.44 11.85 -10.57
N CYS A 5 -16.72 12.74 -11.26
CA CYS A 5 -16.69 12.92 -12.70
C CYS A 5 -18.04 12.98 -13.45
N TYR A 6 -18.51 14.19 -13.72
CA TYR A 6 -19.39 14.44 -14.86
C TYR A 6 -18.53 14.46 -16.15
N LYS A 7 -18.84 13.61 -17.15
CA LYS A 7 -18.06 13.52 -18.39
C LYS A 7 -18.69 14.40 -19.48
N SER A 8 -18.08 15.55 -19.75
CA SER A 8 -18.39 16.42 -20.89
C SER A 8 -17.44 16.14 -22.06
N GLY A 9 -17.99 15.71 -23.21
CA GLY A 9 -17.25 15.65 -24.47
C GLY A 9 -17.39 16.97 -25.23
N PHE A 10 -16.27 17.51 -25.72
CA PHE A 10 -16.20 18.75 -26.49
C PHE A 10 -15.63 18.54 -27.91
N GLY A 11 -15.89 19.51 -28.79
CA GLY A 11 -15.29 19.57 -30.13
C GLY A 11 -14.01 20.41 -30.10
N ASP A 12 -12.96 19.93 -30.77
CA ASP A 12 -11.60 20.47 -30.62
C ASP A 12 -11.30 21.61 -31.62
N ASP A 13 -11.49 22.85 -31.20
CA ASP A 13 -11.12 24.08 -31.93
C ASP A 13 -9.67 24.54 -31.61
N ARG A 14 -8.81 23.70 -30.98
CA ARG A 14 -7.47 24.10 -30.54
C ARG A 14 -6.49 24.24 -31.71
N ILE A 15 -5.52 25.16 -31.54
CA ILE A 15 -4.52 25.48 -32.56
C ILE A 15 -3.19 24.83 -32.18
N PRO A 16 -2.64 23.90 -32.98
CA PRO A 16 -1.49 23.06 -32.62
C PRO A 16 -0.21 23.89 -32.36
N ARG A 17 0.29 23.82 -31.13
CA ARG A 17 1.37 24.63 -30.55
C ARG A 17 2.06 23.91 -29.37
N CYS A 18 3.39 24.05 -29.30
CA CYS A 18 4.22 23.41 -28.29
C CYS A 18 4.58 24.34 -27.13
N GLY A 19 4.48 23.85 -25.90
CA GLY A 19 4.95 24.54 -24.69
C GLY A 19 6.48 24.47 -24.54
N PHE A 20 7.07 23.30 -24.85
CA PHE A 20 8.51 23.08 -24.92
C PHE A 20 8.89 22.12 -26.06
N ARG A 21 10.12 22.23 -26.56
CA ARG A 21 10.68 21.31 -27.56
C ARG A 21 12.19 21.18 -27.42
N GLY A 22 12.72 19.98 -27.64
CA GLY A 22 14.14 19.67 -27.53
C GLY A 22 14.53 19.13 -26.14
N GLY A 23 15.77 18.64 -26.06
CA GLY A 23 16.44 18.32 -24.81
C GLY A 23 17.46 19.38 -24.41
N CYS A 24 18.08 19.19 -23.26
CA CYS A 24 19.31 19.89 -22.88
C CYS A 24 20.45 19.64 -23.90
N VAL A 25 21.38 20.59 -24.01
CA VAL A 25 22.59 20.48 -24.86
C VAL A 25 23.46 19.29 -24.40
N ARG A 26 23.94 18.50 -25.37
CA ARG A 26 24.65 17.22 -25.16
C ARG A 26 25.73 16.99 -26.20
N GLU A 27 26.69 16.14 -25.87
CA GLU A 27 27.52 15.47 -26.88
C GLU A 27 26.74 14.36 -27.60
N ALA A 28 27.14 14.02 -28.84
CA ALA A 28 26.53 12.91 -29.58
C ALA A 28 26.68 11.54 -28.88
N SER A 29 27.67 11.39 -28.01
CA SER A 29 27.89 10.25 -27.10
C SER A 29 26.83 10.12 -25.99
N GLN A 30 26.01 11.16 -25.77
CA GLN A 30 25.08 11.29 -24.64
C GLN A 30 23.60 11.29 -25.05
N GLN A 31 23.29 11.06 -26.34
CA GLN A 31 21.91 11.02 -26.83
C GLN A 31 21.11 9.90 -26.13
N GLY A 32 19.88 10.17 -25.72
CA GLY A 32 19.02 9.23 -25.00
C GLY A 32 19.31 9.01 -23.51
N MET A 33 20.29 9.70 -22.91
CA MET A 33 20.64 9.63 -21.49
C MET A 33 19.86 10.66 -20.62
N PRO A 34 20.03 10.69 -19.29
CA PRO A 34 19.73 11.86 -18.44
C PRO A 34 20.46 13.14 -18.89
N CYS A 35 20.02 14.31 -18.42
CA CYS A 35 20.65 15.57 -18.81
C CYS A 35 22.03 15.79 -18.15
N PRO A 36 23.10 16.10 -18.92
CA PRO A 36 24.30 16.72 -18.38
C PRO A 36 23.99 18.15 -17.88
N ASP A 37 24.98 18.76 -17.22
CA ASP A 37 24.81 19.92 -16.34
C ASP A 37 23.84 21.02 -16.86
N PRO A 38 22.75 21.33 -16.12
CA PRO A 38 21.73 22.29 -16.56
C PRO A 38 22.22 23.74 -16.65
N SER A 39 23.34 24.09 -16.02
CA SER A 39 23.81 25.49 -15.89
C SER A 39 24.11 26.20 -17.22
N ASN A 40 24.40 25.46 -18.29
CA ASN A 40 24.78 26.02 -19.60
C ASN A 40 23.68 25.97 -20.67
N SER A 41 22.49 25.43 -20.38
CA SER A 41 21.53 25.02 -21.43
C SER A 41 20.10 25.60 -21.29
N LEU A 42 19.83 26.41 -20.28
CA LEU A 42 18.46 26.72 -19.86
C LEU A 42 18.14 28.22 -19.89
N THR A 43 17.93 28.76 -21.09
CA THR A 43 17.18 30.01 -21.27
C THR A 43 15.68 29.69 -21.22
N PRO A 44 14.92 30.16 -20.21
CA PRO A 44 13.47 30.01 -20.20
C PRO A 44 12.85 30.99 -21.20
N HIS A 45 12.80 30.58 -22.47
CA HIS A 45 12.03 31.24 -23.50
C HIS A 45 10.94 30.30 -23.98
N ARG A 46 9.69 30.76 -23.86
CA ARG A 46 8.50 30.16 -24.47
C ARG A 46 8.55 30.40 -25.97
N GLU A 47 9.53 29.78 -26.64
CA GLU A 47 9.48 29.61 -28.09
C GLU A 47 8.35 28.62 -28.38
N ILE A 48 7.16 29.16 -28.63
CA ILE A 48 6.00 28.41 -29.10
C ILE A 48 6.38 27.77 -30.42
N ASN A 49 6.81 26.51 -30.34
CA ASN A 49 7.28 25.77 -31.49
C ASN A 49 6.07 25.23 -32.26
N THR A 50 6.18 25.16 -33.59
CA THR A 50 5.23 24.36 -34.36
C THR A 50 5.51 22.87 -34.10
N PRO A 51 4.47 22.05 -33.98
CA PRO A 51 4.61 20.61 -34.15
C PRO A 51 5.30 20.26 -35.49
N LYS A 52 6.01 19.14 -35.50
CA LYS A 52 6.72 18.59 -36.69
C LYS A 52 6.86 17.08 -36.53
N VAL A 53 6.67 16.33 -37.61
CA VAL A 53 6.89 14.87 -37.65
C VAL A 53 8.36 14.53 -37.34
N PRO A 54 8.67 13.59 -36.41
CA PRO A 54 10.04 13.18 -36.11
C PRO A 54 10.62 12.27 -37.21
N THR A 55 11.87 12.52 -37.60
CA THR A 55 12.50 11.90 -38.79
C THR A 55 13.36 10.67 -38.51
N THR A 56 13.87 10.50 -37.29
CA THR A 56 14.91 9.49 -37.00
C THR A 56 14.46 8.46 -35.96
N SER A 57 13.65 8.90 -35.00
CA SER A 57 13.18 8.11 -33.85
C SER A 57 11.82 7.45 -34.05
N THR A 58 11.21 7.55 -35.24
CA THR A 58 9.84 7.08 -35.54
C THR A 58 9.62 5.61 -35.17
N GLN A 59 10.66 4.76 -35.32
CA GLN A 59 10.64 3.35 -34.89
C GLN A 59 10.50 3.15 -33.37
N TYR A 60 11.01 4.09 -32.56
CA TYR A 60 10.87 4.07 -31.10
C TYR A 60 9.52 4.67 -30.69
N LEU A 61 9.10 5.78 -31.32
CA LEU A 61 7.77 6.37 -31.15
C LEU A 61 6.67 5.31 -31.33
N LYS A 62 6.71 4.53 -32.42
CA LYS A 62 5.78 3.42 -32.71
C LYS A 62 5.68 2.38 -31.58
N GLN A 63 6.74 2.18 -30.79
CA GLN A 63 6.78 1.21 -29.67
C GLN A 63 6.24 1.79 -28.35
N ILE A 64 6.14 3.12 -28.21
CA ILE A 64 5.86 3.78 -26.93
C ILE A 64 4.62 4.69 -26.96
N CYS A 65 4.34 5.28 -28.11
CA CYS A 65 3.15 6.09 -28.43
C CYS A 65 2.62 5.66 -29.82
N PRO A 66 2.23 4.38 -30.04
CA PRO A 66 1.77 3.87 -31.34
C PRO A 66 0.65 4.70 -31.98
N TYR A 67 -0.26 5.26 -31.18
CA TYR A 67 -1.36 6.13 -31.63
C TYR A 67 -0.92 7.52 -32.12
N MET A 68 0.36 7.90 -31.93
CA MET A 68 0.97 9.15 -32.42
C MET A 68 1.83 8.94 -33.67
N GLU A 69 1.80 7.75 -34.29
CA GLU A 69 2.64 7.46 -35.46
C GLU A 69 2.14 8.18 -36.73
N GLY A 70 2.91 9.17 -37.19
CA GLY A 70 2.64 9.94 -38.41
C GLY A 70 2.06 11.33 -38.15
N GLU A 71 1.62 11.60 -36.92
CA GLU A 71 1.12 12.91 -36.49
C GLU A 71 2.24 13.96 -36.38
N GLU A 72 1.85 15.25 -36.39
CA GLU A 72 2.78 16.32 -36.04
C GLU A 72 2.96 16.40 -34.52
N LEU A 73 4.20 16.31 -34.03
CA LEU A 73 4.48 16.23 -32.60
C LEU A 73 5.35 17.38 -32.09
N CYS A 74 5.23 17.67 -30.79
CA CYS A 74 6.05 18.64 -30.08
C CYS A 74 7.40 18.10 -29.60
N CYS A 75 7.54 16.78 -29.46
CA CYS A 75 8.81 16.16 -29.09
C CYS A 75 9.80 16.07 -30.27
N GLY A 76 11.11 16.06 -29.97
CA GLY A 76 12.19 15.77 -30.90
C GLY A 76 12.77 14.35 -30.75
N ASP A 77 13.64 13.95 -31.68
CA ASP A 77 14.20 12.59 -31.73
C ASP A 77 14.90 12.15 -30.42
N ASP A 78 15.61 13.05 -29.73
CA ASP A 78 16.25 12.76 -28.43
C ASP A 78 15.23 12.59 -27.29
N GLN A 79 14.17 13.42 -27.25
CA GLN A 79 13.11 13.28 -26.24
C GLN A 79 12.37 11.94 -26.37
N ILE A 80 12.11 11.50 -27.61
CA ILE A 80 11.51 10.17 -27.90
C ILE A 80 12.46 9.04 -27.44
N LEU A 81 13.78 9.18 -27.63
CA LEU A 81 14.75 8.17 -27.19
C LEU A 81 14.92 8.12 -25.66
N ILE A 82 14.90 9.27 -24.98
CA ILE A 82 14.87 9.35 -23.51
C ILE A 82 13.60 8.69 -22.98
N MET A 83 12.44 9.01 -23.56
CA MET A 83 11.15 8.43 -23.18
C MET A 83 11.14 6.90 -23.40
N TYR A 84 11.67 6.41 -24.52
CA TYR A 84 11.88 4.99 -24.79
C TYR A 84 12.74 4.28 -23.73
N ASN A 85 13.79 4.94 -23.24
CA ASN A 85 14.61 4.38 -22.17
C ASN A 85 13.89 4.39 -20.81
N ASN A 86 13.21 5.48 -20.46
CA ASN A 86 12.45 5.60 -19.20
C ASN A 86 11.26 4.62 -19.14
N PHE A 87 10.61 4.35 -20.27
CA PHE A 87 9.45 3.46 -20.33
C PHE A 87 9.79 1.99 -20.02
N LYS A 88 11.06 1.58 -20.14
CA LYS A 88 11.53 0.26 -19.67
C LYS A 88 11.36 0.10 -18.17
N THR A 89 11.51 1.18 -17.40
CA THR A 89 11.24 1.19 -15.95
C THR A 89 9.74 1.10 -15.67
N ILE A 90 8.89 1.71 -16.51
CA ILE A 90 7.43 1.55 -16.41
C ILE A 90 7.05 0.08 -16.67
N ASP A 91 7.55 -0.53 -17.74
CA ASP A 91 7.28 -1.95 -18.04
C ASP A 91 7.81 -2.89 -16.93
N SER A 92 8.96 -2.57 -16.32
CA SER A 92 9.55 -3.35 -15.23
C SER A 92 8.80 -3.24 -13.89
N LEU A 93 8.05 -2.16 -13.65
CA LEU A 93 7.31 -1.94 -12.40
C LEU A 93 5.81 -2.22 -12.53
N PHE A 94 5.25 -2.06 -13.74
CA PHE A 94 3.81 -2.09 -13.99
C PHE A 94 3.37 -3.15 -15.01
N GLY A 95 4.30 -3.86 -15.68
CA GLY A 95 3.99 -4.81 -16.77
C GLY A 95 3.07 -5.98 -16.41
N ASP A 96 3.00 -6.37 -15.13
CA ASP A 96 2.05 -7.38 -14.62
C ASP A 96 0.58 -6.95 -14.75
N CYS A 97 0.32 -5.64 -14.77
CA CYS A 97 -0.96 -5.05 -15.11
C CYS A 97 -0.76 -4.02 -16.23
N SER A 98 -0.59 -4.55 -17.44
CA SER A 98 -0.23 -3.77 -18.64
C SER A 98 -1.18 -2.60 -18.95
N LEU A 99 -2.42 -2.60 -18.46
CA LEU A 99 -3.37 -1.49 -18.61
C LEU A 99 -2.90 -0.25 -17.82
N CYS A 100 -2.45 -0.43 -16.57
CA CYS A 100 -1.80 0.63 -15.79
C CYS A 100 -0.51 1.12 -16.48
N ALA A 101 0.33 0.19 -16.96
CA ALA A 101 1.53 0.56 -17.72
C ALA A 101 1.19 1.36 -18.99
N THR A 102 0.13 0.99 -19.70
CA THR A 102 -0.36 1.67 -20.91
C THR A 102 -0.90 3.05 -20.59
N ASN A 103 -1.68 3.20 -19.51
CA ASN A 103 -2.17 4.51 -19.04
C ASN A 103 -1.02 5.45 -18.67
N LEU A 104 -0.01 4.95 -17.94
CA LEU A 104 1.20 5.71 -17.62
C LEU A 104 1.96 6.12 -18.89
N LYS A 105 2.14 5.19 -19.84
CA LYS A 105 2.77 5.50 -21.14
C LYS A 105 1.98 6.57 -21.90
N LYS A 106 0.66 6.41 -22.03
CA LYS A 106 -0.24 7.37 -22.68
C LYS A 106 -0.13 8.77 -22.05
N PHE A 107 -0.16 8.87 -20.71
CA PHE A 107 0.01 10.14 -19.99
C PHE A 107 1.34 10.84 -20.35
N TRP A 108 2.45 10.11 -20.30
CA TRP A 108 3.78 10.68 -20.60
C TRP A 108 3.98 10.97 -22.10
N CYS A 109 3.31 10.22 -22.99
CA CYS A 109 3.24 10.54 -24.42
C CYS A 109 2.56 11.90 -24.66
N GLU A 110 1.36 12.14 -24.12
CA GLU A 110 0.70 13.44 -24.26
C GLU A 110 1.55 14.56 -23.66
N TYR A 111 1.99 14.42 -22.41
CA TYR A 111 2.82 15.42 -21.74
C TYR A 111 4.07 15.82 -22.56
N THR A 112 4.72 14.86 -23.22
CA THR A 112 5.99 15.09 -23.91
C THR A 112 5.83 15.47 -25.39
N CYS A 113 4.82 14.90 -26.08
CA CYS A 113 4.72 14.91 -27.53
C CYS A 113 3.46 15.58 -28.11
N SER A 114 2.40 15.80 -27.31
CA SER A 114 1.10 16.28 -27.81
C SER A 114 1.22 17.56 -28.65
N PRO A 115 0.54 17.67 -29.81
CA PRO A 115 0.54 18.90 -30.60
C PRO A 115 -0.13 20.09 -29.91
N TYR A 116 -0.87 19.89 -28.82
CA TYR A 116 -1.58 20.95 -28.07
C TYR A 116 -0.95 21.25 -26.69
N GLN A 117 0.33 20.92 -26.51
CA GLN A 117 1.03 21.00 -25.23
C GLN A 117 0.99 22.40 -24.58
N ASP A 118 0.94 23.49 -25.36
CA ASP A 118 0.92 24.86 -24.80
C ASP A 118 -0.42 25.27 -24.15
N TYR A 119 -1.45 24.43 -24.25
CA TYR A 119 -2.72 24.60 -23.53
C TYR A 119 -2.61 24.16 -22.06
N PHE A 120 -1.80 23.14 -21.77
CA PHE A 120 -1.76 22.49 -20.47
C PHE A 120 -0.37 22.49 -19.79
N VAL A 121 0.67 23.00 -20.45
CA VAL A 121 2.04 23.15 -19.92
C VAL A 121 2.48 24.60 -19.99
N ASP A 122 2.81 25.19 -18.83
CA ASP A 122 3.37 26.54 -18.73
C ASP A 122 4.82 26.63 -19.24
N SER A 123 5.42 27.82 -19.26
CA SER A 123 6.87 27.94 -19.42
C SER A 123 7.63 27.55 -18.15
N PHE A 124 8.77 26.86 -18.28
CA PHE A 124 9.65 26.54 -17.15
C PHE A 124 10.07 27.77 -16.32
N GLU A 125 9.95 27.66 -15.00
CA GLU A 125 10.51 28.58 -14.01
C GLU A 125 11.82 28.00 -13.44
N GLN A 126 12.76 28.85 -12.97
CA GLN A 126 14.00 28.41 -12.31
C GLN A 126 13.93 28.67 -10.81
N GLU A 127 14.11 27.63 -9.99
CA GLU A 127 14.20 27.74 -8.54
C GLU A 127 15.43 27.00 -7.99
N ARG A 128 15.94 27.44 -6.84
CA ARG A 128 16.90 26.67 -6.04
C ARG A 128 16.14 25.91 -4.97
N VAL A 129 16.00 24.60 -5.16
CA VAL A 129 15.37 23.72 -4.17
C VAL A 129 16.38 23.40 -3.06
N GLU A 130 16.02 23.64 -1.79
CA GLU A 130 16.96 23.52 -0.66
C GLU A 130 17.58 22.11 -0.49
N GLU A 131 16.95 21.09 -1.04
CA GLU A 131 17.41 19.69 -0.99
C GLU A 131 18.50 19.34 -2.03
N VAL A 132 18.83 20.23 -2.98
CA VAL A 132 19.82 19.98 -4.05
C VAL A 132 20.71 21.19 -4.38
N ASP A 133 22.02 20.96 -4.46
CA ASP A 133 23.06 21.98 -4.74
C ASP A 133 23.03 22.60 -6.17
N PHE A 134 22.00 22.30 -6.98
CA PHE A 134 21.88 22.76 -8.37
C PHE A 134 20.51 23.40 -8.63
N PRO A 135 20.41 24.41 -9.52
CA PRO A 135 19.12 24.96 -9.92
C PRO A 135 18.25 23.90 -10.59
N VAL A 136 16.96 23.89 -10.25
CA VAL A 136 15.95 22.96 -10.76
C VAL A 136 14.98 23.77 -11.61
N LEU A 137 14.56 23.21 -12.75
CA LEU A 137 13.42 23.76 -13.48
C LEU A 137 12.12 23.30 -12.82
N ILE A 138 11.21 24.22 -12.55
CA ILE A 138 9.84 23.89 -12.20
C ILE A 138 8.98 23.98 -13.46
N GLN A 139 8.30 22.89 -13.78
CA GLN A 139 7.32 22.82 -14.85
C GLN A 139 5.93 22.67 -14.25
N LYS A 140 5.05 23.64 -14.45
CA LYS A 140 3.64 23.55 -14.07
C LYS A 140 2.85 22.87 -15.19
N VAL A 141 1.95 21.97 -14.81
CA VAL A 141 1.15 21.15 -15.72
C VAL A 141 -0.28 21.06 -15.20
N ARG A 142 -1.25 21.48 -16.00
CA ARG A 142 -2.68 21.44 -15.66
C ARG A 142 -3.28 20.14 -16.17
N VAL A 143 -3.85 19.33 -15.28
CA VAL A 143 -4.39 18.01 -15.61
C VAL A 143 -5.85 17.92 -15.17
N GLU A 144 -6.68 17.33 -16.02
CA GLU A 144 -8.08 17.08 -15.69
C GLU A 144 -8.17 16.09 -14.51
N SER A 145 -8.97 16.45 -13.51
CA SER A 145 -9.15 15.68 -12.27
C SER A 145 -9.61 14.24 -12.51
N SER A 146 -10.43 13.99 -13.54
CA SER A 146 -10.82 12.62 -13.90
C SER A 146 -9.64 11.77 -14.37
N VAL A 147 -8.76 12.33 -15.21
CA VAL A 147 -7.60 11.64 -15.79
C VAL A 147 -6.68 11.13 -14.69
N VAL A 148 -6.44 11.95 -13.66
CA VAL A 148 -5.60 11.59 -12.51
C VAL A 148 -6.25 10.52 -11.65
N CYS A 149 -7.57 10.62 -11.42
CA CYS A 149 -8.33 9.61 -10.70
C CYS A 149 -8.31 8.25 -11.42
N ASP A 150 -8.53 8.22 -12.73
CA ASP A 150 -8.66 6.99 -13.50
C ASP A 150 -7.30 6.32 -13.76
N LEU A 151 -6.25 7.12 -14.04
CA LEU A 151 -4.86 6.67 -14.04
C LEU A 151 -4.50 6.01 -12.70
N TYR A 152 -4.77 6.68 -11.58
CA TYR A 152 -4.50 6.12 -10.25
C TYR A 152 -5.33 4.86 -9.97
N ASN A 153 -6.63 4.86 -10.28
CA ASN A 153 -7.51 3.70 -10.08
C ASN A 153 -7.04 2.47 -10.85
N SER A 154 -6.45 2.64 -12.04
CA SER A 154 -5.85 1.55 -12.80
C SER A 154 -4.59 0.96 -12.15
N CYS A 155 -3.87 1.75 -11.34
CA CYS A 155 -2.56 1.42 -10.79
C CYS A 155 -2.54 1.14 -9.27
N LYS A 156 -3.56 1.57 -8.50
CA LYS A 156 -3.56 1.64 -7.02
C LYS A 156 -3.27 0.33 -6.26
N LYS A 157 -3.47 -0.83 -6.88
CA LYS A 157 -3.19 -2.16 -6.28
C LYS A 157 -1.83 -2.73 -6.69
N ASN A 158 -1.11 -2.09 -7.61
CA ASN A 158 0.23 -2.54 -7.98
C ASN A 158 1.16 -2.51 -6.75
N PRO A 159 1.96 -3.56 -6.48
CA PRO A 159 2.82 -3.64 -5.29
C PRO A 159 3.72 -2.42 -5.07
N PHE A 160 4.34 -1.87 -6.14
CA PHE A 160 5.16 -0.67 -6.08
C PHE A 160 4.34 0.53 -5.55
N VAL A 161 3.17 0.80 -6.14
CA VAL A 161 2.29 1.90 -5.70
C VAL A 161 1.85 1.72 -4.25
N THR A 162 1.46 0.51 -3.86
CA THR A 162 1.02 0.24 -2.47
C THR A 162 2.14 0.41 -1.43
N SER A 163 3.41 0.25 -1.83
CA SER A 163 4.58 0.47 -0.96
C SER A 163 4.97 1.95 -0.81
N LEU A 164 4.49 2.82 -1.69
CA LEU A 164 4.74 4.26 -1.60
C LEU A 164 3.75 4.91 -0.61
N ALA A 165 4.28 5.69 0.34
CA ALA A 165 3.46 6.49 1.24
C ALA A 165 2.65 7.56 0.49
N SER A 166 3.20 8.10 -0.60
CA SER A 166 2.51 8.99 -1.53
C SER A 166 1.48 8.28 -2.42
N GLY A 167 1.67 6.98 -2.69
CA GLY A 167 0.78 6.11 -3.47
C GLY A 167 -0.56 5.79 -2.81
N GLN A 168 -0.84 6.34 -1.64
CA GLN A 168 -2.14 6.23 -0.95
C GLN A 168 -3.20 7.23 -1.47
N SER A 169 -2.86 8.07 -2.45
CA SER A 169 -3.80 8.98 -3.13
C SER A 169 -3.41 9.23 -4.59
N ALA A 170 -4.38 9.62 -5.42
CA ALA A 170 -4.16 9.91 -6.83
C ALA A 170 -3.23 11.14 -7.04
N VAL A 171 -3.44 12.20 -6.26
CA VAL A 171 -2.58 13.39 -6.23
C VAL A 171 -1.16 13.03 -5.84
N GLY A 172 -0.97 12.39 -4.68
CA GLY A 172 0.36 12.02 -4.18
C GLY A 172 1.12 11.05 -5.10
N PHE A 173 0.41 10.15 -5.79
CA PHE A 173 1.02 9.28 -6.81
C PHE A 173 1.59 10.09 -8.00
N LEU A 174 0.86 11.09 -8.49
CA LEU A 174 1.31 11.94 -9.60
C LEU A 174 2.42 12.92 -9.16
N GLU A 175 2.24 13.59 -8.01
CA GLU A 175 3.27 14.45 -7.38
C GLU A 175 4.59 13.70 -7.12
N PHE A 176 4.51 12.44 -6.70
CA PHE A 176 5.69 11.59 -6.54
C PHE A 176 6.45 11.41 -7.86
N MET A 177 5.75 11.10 -8.96
CA MET A 177 6.41 10.97 -10.27
C MET A 177 7.00 12.32 -10.74
N GLY A 178 6.28 13.43 -10.56
CA GLY A 178 6.77 14.77 -10.90
C GLY A 178 7.97 15.23 -10.07
N SER A 179 8.06 14.80 -8.81
CA SER A 179 9.19 15.10 -7.92
C SER A 179 10.41 14.23 -8.22
N ASN A 180 10.23 12.95 -8.57
CA ASN A 180 11.34 12.06 -8.95
C ASN A 180 11.99 12.45 -10.29
N ALA A 181 11.27 13.16 -11.17
CA ALA A 181 11.82 13.73 -12.41
C ALA A 181 13.01 14.68 -12.18
N VAL A 182 13.20 15.21 -10.96
CA VAL A 182 14.38 16.03 -10.61
C VAL A 182 15.67 15.23 -10.74
N GLN A 183 15.66 13.93 -10.38
CA GLN A 183 16.84 13.08 -10.43
C GLN A 183 17.23 12.68 -11.87
N THR A 184 16.24 12.43 -12.73
CA THR A 184 16.45 11.95 -14.10
C THR A 184 16.54 13.06 -15.14
N GLY A 185 15.85 14.18 -14.93
CA GLY A 185 15.71 15.27 -15.90
C GLY A 185 16.13 16.65 -15.41
N LYS A 186 16.48 16.84 -14.13
CA LYS A 186 16.69 18.17 -13.49
C LYS A 186 15.44 19.07 -13.49
N VAL A 187 14.25 18.48 -13.71
CA VAL A 187 12.94 19.16 -13.74
C VAL A 187 12.07 18.63 -12.60
N LYS A 188 11.49 19.52 -11.79
CA LYS A 188 10.37 19.21 -10.89
C LYS A 188 9.08 19.51 -11.63
N ILE A 189 8.25 18.48 -11.85
CA ILE A 189 6.92 18.67 -12.45
C ILE A 189 5.92 18.90 -11.32
N SER A 190 5.26 20.05 -11.34
CA SER A 190 4.21 20.45 -10.42
C SER A 190 2.87 20.33 -11.12
N PHE A 191 1.96 19.52 -10.57
CA PHE A 191 0.64 19.30 -11.16
C PHE A 191 -0.39 20.20 -10.50
N ASP A 192 -1.23 20.82 -11.32
CA ASP A 192 -2.42 21.54 -10.90
C ASP A 192 -3.66 20.78 -11.38
N PHE A 193 -4.67 20.68 -10.52
CA PHE A 193 -5.81 19.79 -10.68
C PHE A 193 -7.09 20.61 -10.83
N THR A 194 -7.63 20.63 -12.04
CA THR A 194 -8.83 21.39 -12.39
C THR A 194 -9.83 20.48 -13.10
N THR A 195 -10.99 21.04 -13.48
CA THR A 195 -12.11 20.34 -14.13
C THR A 195 -12.52 21.02 -15.44
N ASP A 196 -11.55 21.59 -16.14
CA ASP A 196 -11.72 22.34 -17.39
C ASP A 196 -10.99 21.60 -18.53
N PRO A 197 -11.71 20.93 -19.46
CA PRO A 197 -11.09 20.08 -20.48
C PRO A 197 -10.37 20.87 -21.58
N ASP A 198 -10.67 22.16 -21.74
CA ASP A 198 -10.13 22.98 -22.83
C ASP A 198 -8.72 23.51 -22.49
N GLU A 199 -8.41 23.66 -21.20
CA GLU A 199 -7.14 24.17 -20.66
C GLU A 199 -6.29 23.12 -19.90
N THR A 200 -6.58 21.82 -20.09
CA THR A 200 -5.88 20.71 -19.39
C THR A 200 -5.37 19.59 -20.30
N LEU A 201 -4.47 18.77 -19.75
CA LEU A 201 -4.19 17.43 -20.25
C LEU A 201 -5.43 16.56 -19.99
N TYR A 202 -6.28 16.45 -21.01
CA TYR A 202 -7.45 15.57 -21.04
C TYR A 202 -7.20 14.36 -21.95
N MET A 203 -7.49 13.15 -21.47
CA MET A 203 -7.46 11.93 -22.27
C MET A 203 -8.25 10.78 -21.63
N ASP A 204 -8.79 9.88 -22.45
CA ASP A 204 -9.43 8.66 -21.96
C ASP A 204 -8.41 7.63 -21.45
N MET A 205 -8.59 7.22 -20.19
CA MET A 205 -7.78 6.23 -19.47
C MET A 205 -8.50 4.87 -19.39
N TYR A 206 -7.74 3.78 -19.40
CA TYR A 206 -8.29 2.43 -19.36
C TYR A 206 -8.56 1.93 -17.94
N PRO A 207 -9.77 1.42 -17.62
CA PRO A 207 -10.02 0.74 -16.36
C PRO A 207 -9.23 -0.58 -16.32
N CYS A 208 -8.72 -0.98 -15.14
CA CYS A 208 -7.83 -2.15 -15.04
C CYS A 208 -8.54 -3.50 -15.22
N ASP A 209 -9.88 -3.51 -15.19
CA ASP A 209 -10.77 -4.63 -15.47
C ASP A 209 -11.18 -4.75 -16.94
N LEU A 210 -10.66 -3.88 -17.83
CA LEU A 210 -10.93 -3.95 -19.27
C LEU A 210 -10.48 -5.31 -19.85
N GLU A 211 -11.43 -6.02 -20.46
CA GLU A 211 -11.14 -7.25 -21.20
C GLU A 211 -10.40 -6.91 -22.50
N VAL A 212 -9.22 -7.52 -22.71
CA VAL A 212 -8.33 -7.22 -23.85
C VAL A 212 -7.72 -8.48 -24.46
N ASP A 213 -7.86 -8.63 -25.78
CA ASP A 213 -7.33 -9.75 -26.55
C ASP A 213 -5.94 -9.43 -27.12
N GLY A 214 -4.96 -9.31 -26.23
CA GLY A 214 -3.54 -9.16 -26.57
C GLY A 214 -3.07 -7.77 -27.04
N PHE A 215 -3.94 -6.94 -27.63
CA PHE A 215 -3.58 -5.61 -28.16
C PHE A 215 -4.65 -4.54 -27.89
N LEU A 216 -4.20 -3.30 -27.65
CA LEU A 216 -5.04 -2.13 -27.42
C LEU A 216 -4.31 -0.87 -27.93
N GLU A 217 -4.89 -0.14 -28.90
CA GLU A 217 -4.23 1.00 -29.60
C GLU A 217 -2.80 0.72 -30.11
N GLY A 218 -2.48 -0.54 -30.42
CA GLY A 218 -1.14 -0.99 -30.83
C GLY A 218 -0.18 -1.30 -29.67
N TYR A 219 -0.53 -1.01 -28.42
CA TYR A 219 0.18 -1.53 -27.25
C TYR A 219 -0.07 -3.04 -27.08
N PRO A 220 0.97 -3.84 -26.81
CA PRO A 220 0.80 -5.24 -26.41
C PRO A 220 0.33 -5.30 -24.95
N VAL A 221 -0.88 -5.81 -24.72
CA VAL A 221 -1.55 -5.83 -23.41
C VAL A 221 -1.97 -7.23 -22.98
N LYS A 222 -2.15 -7.37 -21.68
CA LYS A 222 -2.63 -8.54 -20.94
C LYS A 222 -3.60 -8.06 -19.87
N GLN A 223 -4.71 -8.76 -19.72
CA GLN A 223 -5.71 -8.51 -18.68
C GLN A 223 -5.06 -8.56 -17.28
N CYS A 224 -5.40 -7.62 -16.40
CA CYS A 224 -4.86 -7.56 -15.05
C CYS A 224 -5.50 -8.61 -14.13
N THR A 225 -4.73 -9.20 -13.23
CA THR A 225 -5.26 -10.10 -12.20
C THR A 225 -5.75 -9.33 -10.98
N CYS A 226 -6.65 -9.92 -10.18
CA CYS A 226 -7.20 -9.34 -8.95
C CYS A 226 -6.13 -8.78 -7.98
N ASN A 227 -4.92 -9.38 -7.94
CA ASN A 227 -3.80 -8.89 -7.14
C ASN A 227 -3.34 -7.46 -7.51
N TYR A 228 -3.57 -7.03 -8.76
CA TYR A 228 -3.14 -5.74 -9.31
C TYR A 228 -4.33 -4.85 -9.72
N CYS A 229 -5.56 -5.36 -9.66
CA CYS A 229 -6.78 -4.63 -10.03
C CYS A 229 -7.97 -5.03 -9.15
N GLU A 230 -8.53 -4.07 -8.42
CA GLU A 230 -9.61 -4.34 -7.44
C GLU A 230 -10.96 -4.67 -8.10
N THR A 231 -11.25 -4.08 -9.25
CA THR A 231 -12.47 -4.33 -10.03
C THR A 231 -12.45 -5.67 -10.77
N ALA A 232 -11.25 -6.22 -11.04
CA ALA A 232 -11.07 -7.57 -11.56
C ALA A 232 -11.22 -8.68 -10.49
N CYS A 233 -11.47 -8.33 -9.23
CA CYS A 233 -11.73 -9.30 -8.17
C CYS A 233 -13.21 -9.71 -8.16
N THR A 234 -13.51 -10.99 -8.41
CA THR A 234 -14.84 -11.53 -8.11
C THR A 234 -15.09 -11.46 -6.61
N PRO A 235 -16.22 -10.88 -6.14
CA PRO A 235 -16.56 -10.87 -4.73
C PRO A 235 -16.81 -12.30 -4.25
N VAL A 236 -15.87 -12.85 -3.49
CA VAL A 236 -16.07 -14.14 -2.83
C VAL A 236 -17.24 -13.95 -1.87
N ASN A 237 -18.33 -14.68 -2.07
CA ASN A 237 -19.37 -14.80 -1.05
C ASN A 237 -18.69 -15.36 0.20
N SER A 238 -18.44 -14.51 1.19
CA SER A 238 -17.76 -14.91 2.42
C SER A 238 -18.61 -15.98 3.09
N SER A 239 -18.11 -17.22 3.08
CA SER A 239 -18.64 -18.33 3.87
C SER A 239 -18.97 -17.79 5.25
N ALA A 240 -20.24 -17.90 5.65
CA ALA A 240 -20.82 -17.09 6.72
C ALA A 240 -19.90 -17.06 7.95
N PHE A 241 -19.71 -15.87 8.53
CA PHE A 241 -18.93 -15.71 9.76
C PHE A 241 -19.32 -16.83 10.74
N PRO A 242 -18.37 -17.65 11.22
CA PRO A 242 -18.69 -18.82 12.02
C PRO A 242 -19.54 -18.36 13.20
N GLY A 243 -20.72 -18.96 13.31
CA GLY A 243 -21.67 -18.60 14.36
C GLY A 243 -21.06 -18.82 15.74
N PHE A 244 -21.60 -18.20 16.78
CA PHE A 244 -21.08 -18.31 18.15
C PHE A 244 -20.93 -19.76 18.67
N PHE A 245 -21.65 -20.72 18.06
CA PHE A 245 -21.57 -22.16 18.35
C PHE A 245 -20.93 -22.99 17.24
N ASP A 246 -20.36 -22.39 16.20
CA ASP A 246 -19.80 -23.10 15.06
C ASP A 246 -18.41 -23.65 15.42
N GLY A 247 -18.33 -24.97 15.59
CA GLY A 247 -17.24 -25.68 16.29
C GLY A 247 -17.60 -26.16 17.71
N PHE A 248 -18.74 -25.75 18.27
CA PHE A 248 -19.19 -26.15 19.61
C PHE A 248 -19.98 -27.48 19.56
N ASN A 249 -19.27 -28.61 19.59
CA ASN A 249 -19.89 -29.93 19.44
C ASN A 249 -20.73 -30.34 20.67
N ILE A 250 -22.04 -30.07 20.60
CA ILE A 250 -23.04 -30.37 21.63
C ILE A 250 -23.03 -31.85 22.05
N ILE A 251 -22.76 -32.78 21.13
CA ILE A 251 -22.76 -34.23 21.42
C ILE A 251 -21.61 -34.57 22.39
N VAL A 252 -20.42 -34.02 22.18
CA VAL A 252 -19.27 -34.21 23.08
C VAL A 252 -19.58 -33.66 24.47
N ILE A 253 -20.21 -32.49 24.55
CA ILE A 253 -20.59 -31.86 25.82
C ILE A 253 -21.61 -32.73 26.57
N VAL A 254 -22.65 -33.24 25.90
CA VAL A 254 -23.63 -34.15 26.50
C VAL A 254 -22.96 -35.42 27.03
N ILE A 255 -22.01 -36.02 26.29
CA ILE A 255 -21.26 -37.21 26.73
C ILE A 255 -20.44 -36.92 28.00
N VAL A 256 -19.75 -35.77 28.07
CA VAL A 256 -18.97 -35.36 29.24
C VAL A 256 -19.87 -35.13 30.46
N TYR A 257 -20.98 -34.40 30.33
CA TYR A 257 -21.88 -34.17 31.46
C TYR A 257 -22.60 -35.47 31.92
N VAL A 258 -23.05 -36.33 31.00
CA VAL A 258 -23.67 -37.61 31.35
C VAL A 258 -22.68 -38.55 32.04
N SER A 259 -21.43 -38.63 31.58
CA SER A 259 -20.42 -39.48 32.23
C SER A 259 -20.03 -38.97 33.63
N LEU A 260 -19.92 -37.65 33.84
CA LEU A 260 -19.73 -37.05 35.17
C LEU A 260 -20.91 -37.34 36.11
N ILE A 261 -22.15 -37.24 35.62
CA ILE A 261 -23.35 -37.57 36.40
C ILE A 261 -23.34 -39.06 36.79
N LEU A 262 -23.09 -39.97 35.84
CA LEU A 262 -23.01 -41.41 36.10
C LEU A 262 -21.92 -41.75 37.13
N LEU A 263 -20.72 -41.15 37.01
CA LEU A 263 -19.65 -41.30 38.00
C LEU A 263 -20.09 -40.81 39.39
N SER A 264 -20.77 -39.67 39.51
CA SER A 264 -21.27 -39.18 40.80
C SER A 264 -22.29 -40.13 41.44
N VAL A 265 -23.20 -40.72 40.64
CA VAL A 265 -24.18 -41.71 41.09
C VAL A 265 -23.50 -43.00 41.55
N ILE A 266 -22.49 -43.47 40.82
CA ILE A 266 -21.69 -44.66 41.19
C ILE A 266 -20.94 -44.42 42.51
N ILE A 267 -20.31 -43.25 42.69
CA ILE A 267 -19.60 -42.88 43.94
C ILE A 267 -20.57 -42.83 45.13
N LEU A 268 -21.77 -42.28 44.95
CA LEU A 268 -22.81 -42.25 45.99
C LEU A 268 -23.34 -43.66 46.33
N PHE A 269 -23.48 -44.53 45.34
CA PHE A 269 -23.90 -45.92 45.54
C PHE A 269 -22.82 -46.74 46.27
N ILE A 270 -21.55 -46.57 45.91
CA ILE A 270 -20.41 -47.20 46.60
C ILE A 270 -20.34 -46.71 48.05
N LYS A 271 -20.46 -45.40 48.32
CA LYS A 271 -20.48 -44.86 49.69
C LYS A 271 -21.62 -45.46 50.51
N ARG A 272 -22.85 -45.49 49.98
CA ARG A 272 -23.99 -46.12 50.69
C ARG A 272 -23.74 -47.58 51.02
N LYS A 273 -23.19 -48.36 50.08
CA LYS A 273 -22.88 -49.77 50.33
C LYS A 273 -21.77 -49.96 51.37
N TRP A 274 -20.75 -49.10 51.37
CA TRP A 274 -19.69 -49.13 52.39
C TRP A 274 -20.25 -48.82 53.79
N GLN A 275 -21.16 -47.85 53.92
CA GLN A 275 -21.79 -47.52 55.21
C GLN A 275 -22.63 -48.68 55.75
N THR A 276 -23.47 -49.31 54.92
CA THR A 276 -24.25 -50.49 55.34
C THR A 276 -23.40 -51.70 55.70
N ASN A 277 -22.15 -51.77 55.23
CA ASN A 277 -21.21 -52.83 55.59
C ASN A 277 -20.42 -52.52 56.88
N SER A 278 -20.14 -51.25 57.21
CA SER A 278 -19.50 -50.93 58.50
C SER A 278 -20.46 -51.05 59.69
N GLU A 279 -21.76 -50.83 59.47
CA GLU A 279 -22.80 -51.05 60.50
C GLU A 279 -22.96 -52.54 60.86
N GLU A 280 -22.48 -53.48 60.04
CA GLU A 280 -22.42 -54.91 60.40
C GLU A 280 -21.15 -55.25 61.22
N GLU A 281 -19.98 -54.70 60.92
CA GLU A 281 -18.72 -55.01 61.65
C GLU A 281 -18.68 -54.44 63.08
N ASP A 282 -19.19 -53.23 63.31
CA ASP A 282 -19.25 -52.64 64.67
C ASP A 282 -20.23 -53.38 65.61
N SER A 283 -21.08 -54.27 65.09
CA SER A 283 -22.09 -55.01 65.88
C SER A 283 -21.57 -56.27 66.58
N PHE A 284 -20.30 -56.65 66.37
CA PHE A 284 -19.76 -57.96 66.79
C PHE A 284 -18.71 -57.93 67.92
N LEU A 285 -18.41 -56.76 68.52
CA LEU A 285 -17.30 -56.61 69.47
C LEU A 285 -17.66 -56.02 70.86
N ASP A 286 -18.94 -55.85 71.20
CA ASP A 286 -19.38 -55.21 72.45
C ASP A 286 -20.08 -56.19 73.44
N ASP A 287 -19.54 -57.40 73.61
CA ASP A 287 -20.11 -58.42 74.51
C ASP A 287 -19.06 -59.31 75.22
N SER A 288 -18.16 -58.69 76.01
CA SER A 288 -17.42 -59.35 77.11
C SER A 288 -16.67 -58.38 78.03
N ASP A 289 -17.05 -58.38 79.32
CA ASP A 289 -16.23 -58.13 80.54
C ASP A 289 -15.31 -56.87 80.62
N GLY A 290 -15.22 -56.14 81.73
CA GLY A 290 -15.72 -56.43 83.07
C GLY A 290 -14.83 -55.82 84.15
N SER A 291 -14.98 -54.50 84.39
CA SER A 291 -14.60 -53.80 85.64
C SER A 291 -13.29 -54.22 86.36
N GLN A 292 -12.27 -53.34 86.33
CA GLN A 292 -11.79 -52.78 87.61
C GLN A 292 -11.04 -51.43 87.51
N LYS A 293 -10.88 -50.81 88.69
CA LYS A 293 -10.35 -49.45 88.93
C LYS A 293 -8.83 -49.50 89.21
N HIS A 294 -8.07 -48.45 88.87
CA HIS A 294 -7.56 -47.47 89.86
C HIS A 294 -6.52 -46.48 89.28
N HIS A 295 -6.68 -45.21 89.69
CA HIS A 295 -5.66 -44.19 90.00
C HIS A 295 -4.61 -43.69 88.97
N LEU A 296 -4.68 -42.37 88.77
CA LEU A 296 -3.59 -41.37 88.90
C LEU A 296 -2.22 -41.65 88.24
N LEU A 297 -1.86 -40.79 87.27
CA LEU A 297 -1.07 -39.60 87.60
C LEU A 297 -1.13 -38.55 86.48
N ASN A 298 -1.12 -37.26 86.86
CA ASN A 298 -1.13 -36.12 85.94
C ASN A 298 0.28 -35.51 85.85
N GLY A 299 0.74 -35.24 84.62
CA GLY A 299 1.90 -34.40 84.34
C GLY A 299 2.54 -34.71 82.97
N SER A 300 3.20 -33.78 82.30
CA SER A 300 3.26 -32.32 82.48
C SER A 300 4.01 -31.70 81.30
N LYS A 301 3.40 -30.73 80.59
CA LYS A 301 4.03 -29.73 79.69
C LYS A 301 4.67 -30.27 78.38
N GLU A 302 4.16 -29.84 77.22
CA GLU A 302 4.60 -28.71 76.34
C GLU A 302 5.65 -29.16 75.30
N SER A 303 5.70 -28.64 74.06
CA SER A 303 5.15 -27.39 73.47
C SER A 303 4.31 -27.69 72.20
N ASN A 304 3.28 -26.91 71.84
CA ASN A 304 3.26 -25.62 71.07
C ASN A 304 4.09 -25.68 69.75
N ALA A 305 3.66 -25.13 68.60
CA ALA A 305 2.71 -24.04 68.27
C ALA A 305 1.83 -24.40 67.01
N LEU A 306 0.59 -23.93 66.80
CA LEU A 306 0.09 -22.56 66.43
C LEU A 306 0.53 -22.12 65.01
N MET A 307 -0.23 -21.44 64.12
CA MET A 307 -1.48 -20.62 64.13
C MET A 307 -2.31 -20.88 62.82
N LEU A 308 -3.65 -20.80 62.73
CA LEU A 308 -4.67 -19.71 62.87
C LEU A 308 -4.90 -18.78 61.64
N ASP A 309 -5.92 -19.12 60.84
CA ASP A 309 -7.13 -18.37 60.39
C ASP A 309 -7.23 -16.81 60.40
N THR A 310 -7.99 -16.25 59.42
CA THR A 310 -8.76 -14.95 59.40
C THR A 310 -7.98 -13.61 59.44
N GLU A 311 -8.45 -12.38 59.09
CA GLU A 311 -9.54 -11.73 58.28
C GLU A 311 -9.22 -10.20 58.22
N ASP A 312 -9.74 -9.27 57.39
CA ASP A 312 -10.44 -9.26 56.07
C ASP A 312 -10.52 -7.79 55.51
N ASN A 313 -10.91 -7.64 54.24
CA ASN A 313 -11.70 -6.54 53.64
C ASN A 313 -11.08 -5.16 53.25
N ILE A 314 -11.90 -4.40 52.48
CA ILE A 314 -11.89 -2.96 52.11
C ILE A 314 -11.06 -2.45 50.90
N ASN A 315 -11.77 -2.33 49.76
CA ASN A 315 -11.87 -1.21 48.80
C ASN A 315 -10.72 -0.18 48.60
N ASN A 316 -10.42 0.14 47.33
CA ASN A 316 -10.86 1.44 46.75
C ASN A 316 -10.74 1.57 45.22
N THR A 317 -11.50 2.54 44.67
CA THR A 317 -11.57 2.95 43.24
C THR A 317 -10.82 4.26 42.95
N VAL A 318 -10.77 4.67 41.66
CA VAL A 318 -10.76 6.06 41.10
C VAL A 318 -9.65 6.39 40.07
N SER A 319 -10.08 6.43 38.80
CA SER A 319 -9.90 7.45 37.74
C SER A 319 -8.60 8.21 37.43
N HIS A 320 -8.39 8.37 36.11
CA HIS A 320 -7.80 9.51 35.38
C HIS A 320 -6.30 9.84 35.56
N GLY A 321 -5.68 10.50 34.56
CA GLY A 321 -4.36 11.14 34.74
C GLY A 321 -3.50 11.29 33.48
N ALA A 322 -3.73 12.34 32.72
CA ALA A 322 -3.10 12.65 31.44
C ALA A 322 -1.56 12.94 31.46
N SER A 323 -0.86 12.40 30.46
CA SER A 323 0.02 13.14 29.51
C SER A 323 1.48 13.51 29.84
N ILE A 324 2.17 13.86 28.73
CA ILE A 324 3.50 14.49 28.54
C ILE A 324 4.75 13.69 28.95
N GLY A 325 5.56 13.34 27.93
CA GLY A 325 6.90 12.75 28.08
C GLY A 325 7.76 12.87 26.83
N LYS A 326 8.05 14.10 26.36
CA LYS A 326 8.99 14.32 25.24
C LYS A 326 10.42 14.01 25.67
N ILE A 327 11.12 13.15 24.94
CA ILE A 327 12.60 13.10 24.89
C ILE A 327 13.02 13.26 23.42
N ASN A 328 14.18 13.88 23.20
CA ASN A 328 14.61 14.43 21.91
C ASN A 328 15.98 13.88 21.50
N LYS A 329 16.28 13.88 20.18
CA LYS A 329 17.58 13.66 19.50
C LYS A 329 18.77 13.08 20.29
N SER A 330 19.41 12.02 19.77
CA SER A 330 20.78 12.14 19.21
C SER A 330 21.23 10.94 18.35
N SER A 331 22.17 11.24 17.44
CA SER A 331 22.86 10.43 16.42
C SER A 331 23.43 9.06 16.87
N VAL A 332 23.43 8.11 15.91
CA VAL A 332 24.58 7.23 15.62
C VAL A 332 24.77 7.17 14.10
N ASP A 333 25.96 7.51 13.62
CA ASP A 333 26.39 7.41 12.21
C ASP A 333 27.07 6.06 11.90
N GLN A 334 27.33 5.81 10.60
CA GLN A 334 28.14 4.70 10.05
C GLN A 334 27.44 3.30 10.11
N SER A 335 27.48 2.44 9.09
CA SER A 335 28.34 2.37 7.90
C SER A 335 27.73 1.46 6.82
N LEU A 336 28.01 1.71 5.53
CA LEU A 336 28.11 0.68 4.49
C LEU A 336 28.67 1.27 3.18
N ASP A 337 29.98 1.50 3.13
CA ASP A 337 30.70 1.83 1.90
C ASP A 337 31.71 0.72 1.59
N ARG A 338 31.50 0.00 0.49
CA ARG A 338 32.40 -1.08 0.06
C ARG A 338 32.33 -1.40 -1.44
N SER A 339 32.76 -0.43 -2.24
CA SER A 339 33.63 -0.62 -3.41
C SER A 339 33.78 -2.05 -3.99
N VAL A 340 33.32 -2.25 -5.23
CA VAL A 340 33.86 -3.28 -6.14
C VAL A 340 34.40 -2.57 -7.38
N ASN A 341 35.73 -2.38 -7.42
CA ASN A 341 36.46 -1.94 -8.60
C ASN A 341 36.90 -3.19 -9.38
N ILE A 342 36.52 -3.30 -10.65
CA ILE A 342 37.12 -4.25 -11.59
C ILE A 342 37.55 -3.47 -12.83
N SER A 343 38.82 -3.63 -13.21
CA SER A 343 39.43 -2.93 -14.33
C SER A 343 39.73 -3.90 -15.46
N LYS A 344 39.23 -3.59 -16.67
CA LYS A 344 39.99 -3.60 -17.92
C LYS A 344 39.21 -2.94 -19.05
#